data_AF-A0A7V1H6J8-F1
#
_entry.id   AF-A0A7V1H6J8-F1
#
_cell.length_a   1.000
_cell.length_b   1.000
_cell.length_c   1.000
_cell.angle_alpha   90.00
_cell.angle_beta   90.00
_cell.angle_gamma   90.00
#
_symmetry.space_group_name_H-M   'P 1'
#
loop_
_entity.id
_entity.type
_entity.pdbx_description
1 polymer ?
#
loop_
_entity_poly.entity_id
_entity_poly.type
_entity_poly.pdbx_seq_one_letter_code
_entity_poly.pdbx_strand_id
1 'polypeptide(L)'
;MENEKALKMLGLTPSCSISELNSTFRRLAKQYHPDFNRNDESRANVRMTELNLAYEMALEYLTSPDSENDESFYEAREVSFITRLNKSINRVLQGVYKYYQYGLENVHLRKEGVRKIRYRDSLTDLKFGIVSLESLKESAGSSSEGENLNLFIDFSKAFLMNMLIEKYYIPSSKGFNNTAHRHYYNGSVLLDKAIKEVFFGNLFADVQDNTYYNKICISYEEFMVIATRYNKSVWISETLMKIYLLEVLTKVIKLFKKMRY
;
A
#
# COMPACT_ATOMS: atom_id res chain seq x y z
N MET A 1 -0.17 -27.54 -21.99
CA MET A 1 -0.30 -28.40 -20.80
C MET A 1 -0.20 -27.64 -19.48
N GLU A 2 0.59 -26.56 -19.36
CA GLU A 2 0.63 -25.73 -18.13
C GLU A 2 -0.56 -24.77 -18.00
N ASN A 3 -1.04 -24.18 -19.09
CA ASN A 3 -2.17 -23.22 -19.06
C ASN A 3 -3.52 -23.89 -18.74
N GLU A 4 -3.80 -25.08 -19.29
CA GLU A 4 -4.97 -25.87 -18.91
C GLU A 4 -4.91 -26.35 -17.45
N LYS A 5 -3.70 -26.56 -16.90
CA LYS A 5 -3.53 -26.84 -15.48
C LYS A 5 -3.85 -25.61 -14.63
N ALA A 6 -3.50 -24.40 -15.08
CA ALA A 6 -3.86 -23.15 -14.40
C ALA A 6 -5.38 -22.92 -14.38
N LEU A 7 -6.07 -23.15 -15.50
CA LEU A 7 -7.55 -23.08 -15.56
C LEU A 7 -8.22 -24.15 -14.69
N LYS A 8 -7.72 -25.39 -14.70
CA LYS A 8 -8.18 -26.43 -13.78
C LYS A 8 -7.92 -26.09 -12.31
N MET A 9 -6.81 -25.43 -11.99
CA MET A 9 -6.49 -24.98 -10.63
C MET A 9 -7.48 -23.91 -10.13
N LEU A 10 -8.03 -23.12 -11.04
CA LEU A 10 -9.11 -22.16 -10.79
C LEU A 10 -10.52 -22.80 -10.87
N GLY A 11 -10.61 -24.07 -11.26
CA GLY A 11 -11.88 -24.81 -11.41
C GLY A 11 -12.67 -24.45 -12.66
N LEU A 12 -12.01 -23.94 -13.70
CA LEU A 12 -12.62 -23.46 -14.94
C LEU A 12 -12.30 -24.38 -16.12
N THR A 13 -13.18 -24.37 -17.13
CA THR A 13 -12.95 -25.09 -18.39
C THR A 13 -12.10 -24.24 -19.34
N PRO A 14 -11.38 -24.86 -20.30
CA PRO A 14 -10.61 -24.14 -21.32
C PRO A 14 -11.43 -23.16 -22.17
N SER A 15 -12.76 -23.31 -22.19
CA SER A 15 -13.71 -22.47 -22.93
C SER A 15 -14.34 -21.37 -22.07
N CYS A 16 -13.87 -21.13 -20.83
CA CYS A 16 -14.45 -20.10 -19.96
C CYS A 16 -14.19 -18.70 -20.50
N SER A 17 -15.13 -17.78 -20.29
CA SER A 17 -14.93 -16.37 -20.67
C SER A 17 -13.98 -15.66 -19.70
N ILE A 18 -13.37 -14.55 -20.13
CA ILE A 18 -12.51 -13.71 -19.27
C ILE A 18 -13.31 -13.16 -18.08
N SER A 19 -14.58 -12.81 -18.27
CA SER A 19 -15.48 -12.39 -17.18
C SER A 19 -15.69 -13.50 -16.14
N GLU A 20 -15.80 -14.75 -16.58
CA GLU A 20 -15.91 -15.93 -15.71
C GLU A 20 -14.59 -16.22 -14.97
N LEU A 21 -13.45 -16.01 -15.63
CA LEU A 21 -12.13 -16.04 -15.01
C LEU A 21 -12.00 -14.96 -13.92
N ASN A 22 -12.39 -13.72 -14.22
CA ASN A 22 -12.32 -12.57 -13.30
C ASN A 22 -13.25 -12.71 -12.10
N SER A 23 -14.48 -13.18 -12.30
CA SER A 23 -15.43 -13.43 -11.21
C SER A 23 -14.97 -14.58 -10.31
N THR A 24 -14.44 -15.65 -10.92
CA THR A 24 -13.90 -16.80 -10.18
C THR A 24 -12.63 -16.43 -9.44
N PHE A 25 -11.71 -15.69 -10.05
CA PHE A 25 -10.53 -15.17 -9.38
C PHE A 25 -10.92 -14.25 -8.21
N ARG A 26 -11.86 -13.31 -8.39
CA ARG A 26 -12.34 -12.46 -7.29
C ARG A 26 -12.96 -13.28 -6.14
N ARG A 27 -13.71 -14.33 -6.46
CA ARG A 27 -14.30 -15.25 -5.48
C ARG A 27 -13.23 -16.04 -4.73
N LEU A 28 -12.26 -16.61 -5.45
CA LEU A 28 -11.17 -17.41 -4.89
C LEU A 28 -10.16 -16.54 -4.13
N ALA A 29 -9.90 -15.32 -4.60
CA ALA A 29 -9.08 -14.33 -3.92
C ALA A 29 -9.71 -13.94 -2.60
N LYS A 30 -11.03 -13.77 -2.56
CA LYS A 30 -11.79 -13.59 -1.32
C LYS A 30 -11.78 -14.84 -0.44
N GLN A 31 -11.81 -16.04 -1.03
CA GLN A 31 -11.81 -17.29 -0.27
C GLN A 31 -10.45 -17.64 0.33
N TYR A 32 -9.36 -17.45 -0.42
CA TYR A 32 -7.99 -17.77 -0.05
C TYR A 32 -7.22 -16.56 0.49
N HIS A 33 -7.85 -15.39 0.53
CA HIS A 33 -7.23 -14.23 1.16
C HIS A 33 -6.77 -14.62 2.57
N PRO A 34 -5.54 -14.26 2.95
CA PRO A 34 -5.06 -14.48 4.32
C PRO A 34 -6.04 -13.91 5.37
N ASP A 35 -6.76 -12.83 5.05
CA ASP A 35 -7.83 -12.24 5.89
C ASP A 35 -8.93 -13.22 6.33
N PHE A 36 -9.27 -14.23 5.51
CA PHE A 36 -10.34 -15.19 5.77
C PHE A 36 -9.84 -16.58 6.23
N ASN A 37 -8.52 -16.86 6.15
CA ASN A 37 -7.92 -18.14 6.53
C ASN A 37 -6.84 -17.99 7.60
N ARG A 38 -7.22 -17.39 8.72
CA ARG A 38 -6.31 -16.95 9.79
C ARG A 38 -5.59 -18.08 10.52
N ASN A 39 -6.09 -19.31 10.44
CA ASN A 39 -5.47 -20.47 11.11
C ASN A 39 -4.27 -21.04 10.32
N ASP A 40 -4.07 -20.65 9.05
CA ASP A 40 -3.02 -21.18 8.18
C ASP A 40 -2.52 -20.09 7.20
N GLU A 41 -2.16 -18.93 7.77
CA GLU A 41 -1.92 -17.66 7.07
C GLU A 41 -0.69 -17.71 6.12
N SER A 42 0.34 -18.49 6.47
CA SER A 42 1.48 -18.78 5.59
C SER A 42 1.04 -19.52 4.33
N ARG A 43 0.17 -20.52 4.50
CA ARG A 43 -0.41 -21.28 3.40
C ARG A 43 -1.36 -20.43 2.57
N ALA A 44 -2.13 -19.53 3.19
CA ALA A 44 -3.01 -18.60 2.49
C ALA A 44 -2.23 -17.58 1.63
N ASN A 45 -1.08 -17.10 2.10
CA ASN A 45 -0.19 -16.24 1.29
C ASN A 45 0.43 -16.98 0.10
N VAL A 46 0.91 -18.21 0.32
CA VAL A 46 1.39 -19.07 -0.77
C VAL A 46 0.26 -19.34 -1.76
N ARG A 47 -0.94 -19.65 -1.27
CA ARG A 47 -2.14 -19.87 -2.10
C ARG A 47 -2.57 -18.62 -2.86
N MET A 48 -2.49 -17.44 -2.27
CA MET A 48 -2.82 -16.18 -2.94
C MET A 48 -1.78 -15.87 -4.02
N THR A 49 -0.51 -16.16 -3.76
CA THR A 49 0.57 -16.04 -4.76
C THR A 49 0.38 -17.02 -5.91
N GLU A 50 0.07 -18.29 -5.61
CA GLU A 50 -0.29 -19.31 -6.61
C GLU A 50 -1.54 -18.93 -7.41
N LEU A 51 -2.55 -18.36 -6.74
CA LEU A 51 -3.80 -17.92 -7.36
C LEU A 51 -3.56 -16.76 -8.33
N ASN A 52 -2.73 -15.80 -7.93
CA ASN A 52 -2.33 -14.68 -8.80
C ASN A 52 -1.56 -15.19 -10.03
N LEU A 53 -0.61 -16.11 -9.82
CA LEU A 53 0.17 -16.70 -10.91
C LEU A 53 -0.72 -17.51 -11.88
N ALA A 54 -1.65 -18.31 -11.34
CA ALA A 54 -2.59 -19.09 -12.13
C ALA A 54 -3.56 -18.19 -12.92
N TYR A 55 -3.98 -17.07 -12.33
CA TYR A 55 -4.80 -16.07 -13.01
C TYR A 55 -4.05 -15.42 -14.16
N GLU A 56 -2.79 -15.02 -13.96
CA GLU A 56 -1.95 -14.43 -15.02
C GLU A 56 -1.79 -15.40 -16.21
N MET A 57 -1.48 -16.68 -15.95
CA MET A 57 -1.31 -17.70 -17.00
C MET A 57 -2.61 -18.05 -17.72
N ALA A 58 -3.72 -18.13 -16.99
CA ALA A 58 -5.04 -18.40 -17.57
C ALA A 58 -5.51 -17.24 -18.46
N LEU A 59 -5.24 -16.01 -18.03
CA LEU A 59 -5.57 -14.82 -18.79
C LEU A 59 -4.77 -14.74 -20.09
N GLU A 60 -3.45 -15.01 -20.04
CA GLU A 60 -2.58 -15.03 -21.23
C GLU A 60 -3.03 -16.08 -22.26
N TYR A 61 -3.53 -17.23 -21.79
CA TYR A 61 -4.10 -18.26 -22.66
C TYR A 61 -5.42 -17.82 -23.32
N LEU A 62 -6.34 -17.21 -22.56
CA LEU A 62 -7.63 -16.76 -23.08
C LEU A 62 -7.53 -15.50 -23.97
N THR A 63 -6.47 -14.72 -23.81
CA THR A 63 -6.19 -13.51 -24.60
C THR A 63 -5.18 -13.76 -25.73
N SER A 64 -4.67 -15.00 -25.86
CA SER A 64 -3.88 -15.38 -27.03
C SER A 64 -4.75 -15.25 -28.29
N PRO A 65 -4.18 -14.73 -29.40
CA PRO A 65 -4.95 -14.25 -30.54
C PRO A 65 -5.50 -15.40 -31.37
N ASP A 66 -6.59 -16.01 -30.90
CA ASP A 66 -7.42 -16.95 -31.67
C ASP A 66 -8.93 -16.69 -31.50
N SER A 67 -9.36 -15.52 -31.00
CA SER A 67 -10.78 -15.14 -31.11
C SER A 67 -11.00 -13.64 -31.33
N GLU A 68 -11.65 -13.34 -32.45
CA GLU A 68 -12.06 -12.02 -32.91
C GLU A 68 -13.30 -11.55 -32.10
N ASN A 69 -13.15 -10.56 -31.22
CA ASN A 69 -14.26 -9.74 -30.71
C ASN A 69 -13.78 -8.42 -30.08
N ASP A 70 -14.36 -7.29 -30.47
CA ASP A 70 -14.00 -5.93 -30.02
C ASP A 70 -14.30 -5.64 -28.54
N GLU A 71 -15.25 -6.35 -27.92
CA GLU A 71 -15.46 -6.29 -26.45
C GLU A 71 -14.29 -6.88 -25.68
N SER A 72 -13.60 -7.89 -26.26
CA SER A 72 -12.40 -8.47 -25.65
C SER A 72 -11.25 -7.47 -25.58
N PHE A 73 -11.20 -6.47 -26.48
CA PHE A 73 -10.15 -5.46 -26.49
C PHE A 73 -10.31 -4.44 -25.35
N TYR A 74 -11.54 -3.99 -25.08
CA TYR A 74 -11.83 -3.12 -23.95
C TYR A 74 -11.64 -3.86 -22.62
N GLU A 75 -12.15 -5.09 -22.51
CA GLU A 75 -11.90 -5.93 -21.33
C GLU A 75 -10.41 -6.24 -21.16
N ALA A 76 -9.66 -6.58 -22.21
CA ALA A 76 -8.22 -6.83 -22.15
C ALA A 76 -7.43 -5.56 -21.80
N ARG A 77 -7.85 -4.38 -22.30
CA ARG A 77 -7.25 -3.09 -21.93
C ARG A 77 -7.49 -2.76 -20.46
N GLU A 78 -8.72 -2.89 -19.99
CA GLU A 78 -9.10 -2.64 -18.60
C GLU A 78 -8.36 -3.59 -17.65
N VAL A 79 -8.32 -4.89 -17.99
CA VAL A 79 -7.55 -5.90 -17.25
C VAL A 79 -6.05 -5.60 -17.30
N SER A 80 -5.52 -5.12 -18.43
CA SER A 80 -4.12 -4.67 -18.56
C SER A 80 -3.80 -3.44 -17.70
N PHE A 81 -4.72 -2.48 -17.60
CA PHE A 81 -4.55 -1.32 -16.73
C PHE A 81 -4.57 -1.73 -15.26
N ILE A 82 -5.58 -2.49 -14.83
CA ILE A 82 -5.72 -2.95 -13.44
C ILE A 82 -4.52 -3.81 -13.03
N THR A 83 -4.04 -4.69 -13.91
CA THR A 83 -2.86 -5.53 -13.65
C THR A 83 -1.61 -4.69 -13.45
N ARG A 84 -1.36 -3.72 -14.35
CA ARG A 84 -0.21 -2.80 -14.21
C ARG A 84 -0.33 -1.89 -12.99
N LEU A 85 -1.54 -1.45 -12.66
CA LEU A 85 -1.84 -0.67 -11.47
C LEU A 85 -1.52 -1.47 -10.20
N ASN A 86 -2.06 -2.68 -10.07
CA ASN A 86 -1.81 -3.56 -8.92
C ASN A 86 -0.33 -3.90 -8.78
N LYS A 87 0.37 -4.18 -9.89
CA LYS A 87 1.81 -4.42 -9.87
C LYS A 87 2.58 -3.21 -9.32
N SER A 88 2.22 -2.00 -9.74
CA SER A 88 2.81 -0.75 -9.27
C SER A 88 2.51 -0.47 -7.80
N ILE A 89 1.26 -0.66 -7.36
CA ILE A 89 0.84 -0.53 -5.95
C ILE A 89 1.59 -1.55 -5.08
N ASN A 90 1.66 -2.81 -5.51
CA ASN A 90 2.40 -3.85 -4.77
C ASN A 90 3.87 -3.46 -4.62
N ARG A 91 4.49 -2.89 -5.66
CA ARG A 91 5.88 -2.41 -5.58
C ARG A 91 6.04 -1.30 -4.53
N VAL A 92 5.12 -0.34 -4.47
CA VAL A 92 5.07 0.69 -3.42
C VAL A 92 4.94 0.04 -2.04
N LEU A 93 3.95 -0.85 -1.85
CA LEU A 93 3.67 -1.48 -0.57
C LEU A 93 4.82 -2.39 -0.10
N GLN A 94 5.57 -3.01 -1.00
CA GLN A 94 6.80 -3.75 -0.66
C GLN A 94 7.87 -2.82 -0.08
N GLY A 95 8.03 -1.62 -0.63
CA GLY A 95 8.92 -0.60 -0.08
C GLY A 95 8.49 -0.18 1.33
N VAL A 96 7.19 0.09 1.52
CA VAL A 96 6.59 0.45 2.82
C VAL A 96 6.73 -0.69 3.84
N TYR A 97 6.46 -1.93 3.44
CA TYR A 97 6.59 -3.11 4.30
C TYR A 97 8.03 -3.28 4.78
N LYS A 98 9.00 -3.23 3.85
CA LYS A 98 10.42 -3.34 4.18
C LYS A 98 10.89 -2.21 5.11
N TYR A 99 10.35 -1.01 4.95
CA TYR A 99 10.62 0.10 5.86
C TYR A 99 10.27 -0.27 7.31
N TYR A 100 9.03 -0.72 7.54
CA TYR A 100 8.55 -1.08 8.87
C TYR A 100 9.12 -2.38 9.42
N GLN A 101 9.33 -3.40 8.56
CA GLN A 101 9.90 -4.69 8.96
C GLN A 101 11.26 -4.54 9.65
N TYR A 102 12.07 -3.58 9.19
CA TYR A 102 13.40 -3.33 9.74
C TYR A 102 13.43 -2.22 10.79
N GLY A 103 12.27 -1.72 11.21
CA GLY A 103 12.14 -0.65 12.20
C GLY A 103 12.70 0.69 11.73
N LEU A 104 12.69 0.95 10.41
CA LEU A 104 13.36 2.09 9.79
C LEU A 104 12.61 3.41 10.02
N GLU A 105 11.43 3.41 10.64
CA GLU A 105 10.85 4.59 11.28
C GLU A 105 11.82 5.26 12.28
N ASN A 106 12.71 4.47 12.87
CA ASN A 106 13.79 4.95 13.72
C ASN A 106 14.97 5.45 12.89
N VAL A 107 15.09 6.78 12.76
CA VAL A 107 16.10 7.43 11.90
C VAL A 107 17.53 6.97 12.16
N HIS A 108 17.92 6.77 13.42
CA HIS A 108 19.28 6.34 13.79
C HIS A 108 19.63 4.96 13.22
N LEU A 109 18.64 4.06 13.09
CA LEU A 109 18.84 2.72 12.56
C LEU A 109 19.16 2.70 11.05
N ARG A 110 18.88 3.78 10.32
CA ARG A 110 19.08 3.85 8.85
C ARG A 110 20.53 4.01 8.43
N LYS A 111 21.44 4.32 9.36
CA LYS A 111 22.82 4.72 9.02
C LYS A 111 23.83 3.58 9.10
N GLU A 112 23.46 2.43 9.67
CA GLU A 112 24.42 1.39 10.06
C GLU A 112 24.06 -0.01 9.52
N GLY A 113 25.10 -0.75 9.14
CA GLY A 113 25.05 -2.17 8.79
C GLY A 113 23.98 -2.55 7.75
N VAL A 114 23.31 -3.67 8.00
CA VAL A 114 22.26 -4.22 7.13
C VAL A 114 21.07 -3.27 6.99
N ARG A 115 20.73 -2.50 8.04
CA ARG A 115 19.58 -1.59 8.02
C ARG A 115 19.76 -0.43 7.05
N LYS A 116 20.99 0.06 6.86
CA LYS A 116 21.32 1.03 5.81
C LYS A 116 21.00 0.50 4.41
N ILE A 117 21.36 -0.76 4.15
CA ILE A 117 21.06 -1.42 2.87
C ILE A 117 19.55 -1.54 2.71
N ARG A 118 18.84 -2.04 3.73
CA ARG A 118 17.38 -2.21 3.69
C ARG A 118 16.62 -0.89 3.54
N TYR A 119 17.11 0.19 4.12
CA TYR A 119 16.55 1.52 3.91
C TYR A 119 16.69 1.99 2.46
N ARG A 120 17.86 1.77 1.84
CA ARG A 120 18.08 2.06 0.42
C ARG A 120 17.20 1.20 -0.47
N ASP A 121 17.08 -0.10 -0.18
CA ASP A 121 16.21 -1.02 -0.92
C ASP A 121 14.75 -0.55 -0.84
N SER A 122 14.27 -0.18 0.35
CA SER A 122 12.91 0.32 0.58
C SER A 122 12.64 1.61 -0.19
N LEU A 123 13.57 2.57 -0.16
CA LEU A 123 13.48 3.81 -0.97
C LEU A 123 13.46 3.50 -2.47
N THR A 124 14.23 2.52 -2.91
CA THR A 124 14.32 2.12 -4.32
C THR A 124 13.01 1.52 -4.79
N ASP A 125 12.44 0.58 -4.03
CA ASP A 125 11.14 -0.02 -4.33
C ASP A 125 10.05 1.06 -4.39
N LEU A 126 10.02 1.97 -3.41
CA LEU A 126 9.02 3.04 -3.36
C LEU A 126 9.14 4.00 -4.55
N LYS A 127 10.36 4.45 -4.88
CA LYS A 127 10.60 5.34 -6.03
C LYS A 127 10.23 4.70 -7.35
N PHE A 128 10.60 3.43 -7.56
CA PHE A 128 10.20 2.72 -8.77
C PHE A 128 8.69 2.54 -8.85
N GLY A 129 8.04 2.19 -7.74
CA GLY A 129 6.59 2.10 -7.67
C GLY A 129 5.90 3.41 -8.04
N ILE A 130 6.39 4.56 -7.55
CA ILE A 130 5.88 5.89 -7.90
C ILE A 130 6.01 6.16 -9.41
N VAL A 131 7.19 5.92 -9.98
CA VAL A 131 7.42 6.12 -11.43
C VAL A 131 6.50 5.22 -12.26
N SER A 132 6.33 3.96 -11.86
CA SER A 132 5.42 3.04 -12.53
C SER A 132 3.97 3.50 -12.43
N LEU A 133 3.50 4.00 -11.28
CA LEU A 133 2.17 4.59 -11.14
C LEU A 133 2.00 5.82 -12.04
N GLU A 134 2.98 6.73 -12.05
CA GLU A 134 2.91 7.95 -12.88
C GLU A 134 2.82 7.64 -14.37
N SER A 135 3.51 6.59 -14.84
CA SER A 135 3.44 6.13 -16.23
C SER A 135 2.05 5.64 -16.65
N LEU A 136 1.18 5.29 -15.70
CA LEU A 136 -0.17 4.81 -15.99
C LEU A 136 -1.20 5.93 -16.19
N LYS A 137 -0.85 7.19 -15.91
CA LYS A 137 -1.77 8.32 -16.00
C LYS A 137 -2.38 8.47 -17.39
N GLU A 138 -1.58 8.27 -18.43
CA GLU A 138 -2.02 8.36 -19.83
C GLU A 138 -2.93 7.21 -20.25
N SER A 139 -2.89 6.09 -19.51
CA SER A 139 -3.65 4.88 -19.83
C SER A 139 -4.97 4.75 -19.10
N ALA A 140 -5.22 5.59 -18.08
CA ALA A 140 -6.47 5.62 -17.32
C ALA A 140 -7.65 5.96 -18.27
N GLY A 141 -8.62 5.04 -18.37
CA GLY A 141 -9.74 5.15 -19.31
C GLY A 141 -10.90 5.97 -18.76
N SER A 142 -11.04 6.06 -17.44
CA SER A 142 -12.12 6.79 -16.76
C SER A 142 -11.62 7.81 -15.73
N SER A 143 -12.47 8.80 -15.40
CA SER A 143 -12.20 9.77 -14.32
C SER A 143 -11.94 9.08 -12.99
N SER A 144 -12.73 8.03 -12.67
CA SER A 144 -12.60 7.26 -11.44
C SER A 144 -11.25 6.54 -11.34
N GLU A 145 -10.77 5.92 -12.43
CA GLU A 145 -9.45 5.31 -12.49
C GLU A 145 -8.33 6.34 -12.31
N GLY A 146 -8.45 7.49 -12.96
CA GLY A 146 -7.50 8.60 -12.82
C GLY A 146 -7.45 9.14 -11.38
N GLU A 147 -8.61 9.32 -10.75
CA GLU A 147 -8.72 9.75 -9.34
C GLU A 147 -8.08 8.73 -8.39
N ASN A 148 -8.38 7.44 -8.57
CA ASN A 148 -7.82 6.36 -7.74
C ASN A 148 -6.31 6.26 -7.90
N LEU A 149 -5.82 6.32 -9.13
CA LEU A 149 -4.39 6.32 -9.44
C LEU A 149 -3.69 7.52 -8.80
N ASN A 150 -4.21 8.74 -8.99
CA ASN A 150 -3.62 9.94 -8.41
C ASN A 150 -3.58 9.88 -6.88
N LEU A 151 -4.63 9.35 -6.26
CA LEU A 151 -4.67 9.19 -4.81
C LEU A 151 -3.56 8.26 -4.28
N PHE A 152 -3.28 7.15 -5.00
CA PHE A 152 -2.15 6.28 -4.66
C PHE A 152 -0.80 6.92 -4.92
N ILE A 153 -0.66 7.71 -5.98
CA ILE A 153 0.56 8.47 -6.26
C ILE A 153 0.82 9.46 -5.13
N ASP A 154 -0.20 10.20 -4.70
CA ASP A 154 -0.10 11.18 -3.62
C ASP A 154 0.28 10.50 -2.31
N PHE A 155 -0.32 9.35 -1.99
CA PHE A 155 0.04 8.56 -0.82
C PHE A 155 1.51 8.15 -0.87
N SER A 156 1.94 7.60 -2.01
CA SER A 156 3.30 7.09 -2.20
C SER A 156 4.34 8.21 -2.07
N LYS A 157 4.05 9.39 -2.62
CA LYS A 157 4.90 10.58 -2.48
C LYS A 157 4.92 11.12 -1.06
N ALA A 158 3.77 11.20 -0.39
CA ALA A 158 3.69 11.61 1.01
C ALA A 158 4.47 10.66 1.92
N PHE A 159 4.38 9.35 1.66
CA PHE A 159 5.13 8.34 2.41
C PHE A 159 6.64 8.46 2.14
N LEU A 160 7.05 8.72 0.89
CA LEU A 160 8.44 8.98 0.56
C LEU A 160 8.98 10.21 1.29
N MET A 161 8.23 11.31 1.33
CA MET A 161 8.59 12.51 2.09
C MET A 161 8.79 12.19 3.57
N ASN A 162 7.87 11.42 4.15
CA ASN A 162 7.97 10.93 5.53
C ASN A 162 9.23 10.09 5.76
N MET A 163 9.55 9.16 4.85
CA MET A 163 10.77 8.35 4.93
C MET A 163 12.03 9.21 4.89
N LEU A 164 12.04 10.32 4.16
CA LEU A 164 13.19 11.20 4.00
C LEU A 164 13.41 12.14 5.21
N ILE A 165 12.54 12.11 6.22
CA ILE A 165 12.78 12.85 7.46
C ILE A 165 13.99 12.22 8.18
N GLU A 166 15.10 12.98 8.24
CA GLU A 166 16.34 12.59 8.93
C GLU A 166 16.53 13.26 10.29
N LYS A 167 15.57 14.10 10.69
CA LYS A 167 15.62 14.81 11.94
C LYS A 167 15.40 13.86 13.11
N TYR A 168 16.23 14.01 14.14
CA TYR A 168 16.12 13.27 15.39
C TYR A 168 16.11 14.25 16.57
N TYR A 169 15.62 13.78 17.71
CA TYR A 169 15.52 14.60 18.91
C TYR A 169 16.90 14.93 19.47
N ILE A 170 17.11 16.22 19.71
CA ILE A 170 18.25 16.74 20.47
C ILE A 170 17.65 17.51 21.66
N PRO A 171 17.93 17.09 22.90
CA PRO A 171 17.43 17.79 24.09
C PRO A 171 17.80 19.27 24.04
N SER A 172 16.81 20.14 24.18
CA SER A 172 17.02 21.59 24.29
C SER A 172 16.82 22.03 25.73
N SER A 173 17.60 23.02 26.18
CA SER A 173 17.36 23.71 27.45
C SER A 173 15.99 24.41 27.51
N LYS A 174 15.37 24.69 26.34
CA LYS A 174 14.05 25.30 26.24
C LYS A 174 12.95 24.23 26.18
N GLY A 175 12.13 24.15 27.24
CA GLY A 175 11.01 23.20 27.35
C GLY A 175 9.98 23.26 26.21
N PHE A 176 9.88 24.39 25.50
CA PHE A 176 8.99 24.58 24.35
C PHE A 176 9.21 23.53 23.24
N ASN A 177 10.46 23.33 22.80
CA ASN A 177 10.76 22.37 21.73
C ASN A 177 10.71 20.91 22.21
N ASN A 178 10.98 20.67 23.51
CA ASN A 178 10.85 19.33 24.08
C ASN A 178 9.39 18.87 24.11
N THR A 179 8.47 19.78 24.44
CA THR A 179 7.04 19.48 24.45
C THR A 179 6.49 19.29 23.04
N ALA A 180 6.87 20.16 22.11
CA ALA A 180 6.53 20.01 20.69
C ALA A 180 7.03 18.67 20.12
N HIS A 181 8.27 18.28 20.44
CA HIS A 181 8.80 16.98 20.06
C HIS A 181 7.97 15.81 20.61
N ARG A 182 7.52 15.89 21.87
CA ARG A 182 6.71 14.82 22.48
C ARG A 182 5.42 14.59 21.70
N HIS A 183 4.70 15.67 21.37
CA HIS A 183 3.51 15.60 20.54
C HIS A 183 3.84 15.03 19.14
N TYR A 184 4.92 15.50 18.52
CA TYR A 184 5.35 15.02 17.20
C TYR A 184 5.63 13.51 17.22
N TYR A 185 6.35 13.05 18.23
CA TYR A 185 6.73 11.66 18.41
C TYR A 185 5.50 10.78 18.66
N ASN A 186 4.63 11.17 19.59
CA ASN A 186 3.40 10.44 19.91
C ASN A 186 2.52 10.28 18.66
N GLY A 187 2.27 11.38 17.95
CA GLY A 187 1.48 11.36 16.72
C GLY A 187 2.13 10.50 15.64
N SER A 188 3.46 10.59 15.50
CA SER A 188 4.21 9.79 14.51
C SER A 188 4.10 8.29 14.79
N VAL A 189 4.30 7.86 16.03
CA VAL A 189 4.19 6.44 16.43
C VAL A 189 2.79 5.90 16.15
N LEU A 190 1.75 6.68 16.46
CA LEU A 190 0.37 6.27 16.22
C LEU A 190 0.04 6.22 14.72
N LEU A 191 0.51 7.19 13.94
CA LEU A 191 0.34 7.19 12.49
C LEU A 191 1.04 5.99 11.85
N ASP A 192 2.28 5.68 12.26
CA ASP A 192 3.02 4.52 11.75
C ASP A 192 2.29 3.21 12.08
N LYS A 193 1.76 3.07 13.30
CA LYS A 193 0.92 1.92 13.67
C LYS A 193 -0.36 1.85 12.83
N ALA A 194 -1.03 2.98 12.60
CA ALA A 194 -2.22 3.01 11.74
C ALA A 194 -1.91 2.56 10.31
N ILE A 195 -0.80 3.03 9.73
CA ILE A 195 -0.36 2.62 8.38
C ILE A 195 -0.05 1.12 8.35
N LYS A 196 0.70 0.61 9.35
CA LYS A 196 0.99 -0.82 9.47
C LYS A 196 -0.28 -1.66 9.48
N GLU A 197 -1.24 -1.26 10.29
CA GLU A 197 -2.51 -1.95 10.45
C GLU A 197 -3.37 -1.89 9.17
N VAL A 198 -3.46 -0.72 8.52
CA VAL A 198 -4.26 -0.51 7.31
C VAL A 198 -3.77 -1.36 6.14
N PHE A 199 -2.46 -1.44 5.92
CA PHE A 199 -1.91 -2.11 4.74
C PHE A 199 -1.41 -3.54 5.00
N PHE A 200 -1.03 -3.86 6.22
CA PHE A 200 -0.34 -5.11 6.54
C PHE A 200 -1.00 -5.90 7.67
N GLY A 201 -1.97 -5.30 8.40
CA GLY A 201 -2.74 -5.97 9.44
C GLY A 201 -1.87 -6.79 10.39
N ASN A 202 -2.13 -8.10 10.44
CA ASN A 202 -1.49 -9.02 11.38
C ASN A 202 -0.01 -9.31 11.09
N LEU A 203 0.54 -8.86 9.96
CA LEU A 203 1.96 -9.06 9.63
C LEU A 203 2.90 -8.40 10.66
N PHE A 204 2.37 -7.47 11.45
CA PHE A 204 3.06 -6.81 12.54
C PHE A 204 2.36 -7.13 13.87
N ALA A 205 3.07 -7.80 14.78
CA ALA A 205 2.51 -8.22 16.06
C ALA A 205 2.07 -7.05 16.96
N ASP A 206 2.62 -5.84 16.75
CA ASP A 206 2.33 -4.65 17.53
C ASP A 206 1.05 -3.89 17.13
N VAL A 207 0.26 -4.39 16.18
CA VAL A 207 -0.93 -3.71 15.61
C VAL A 207 -2.19 -4.59 15.49
N GLN A 208 -2.35 -5.60 16.34
CA GLN A 208 -3.41 -6.62 16.23
C GLN A 208 -4.81 -6.23 16.76
N ASP A 209 -5.09 -4.97 17.04
CA ASP A 209 -6.31 -4.54 17.75
C ASP A 209 -7.42 -3.94 16.86
N ASN A 210 -7.21 -3.80 15.55
CA ASN A 210 -8.17 -3.22 14.59
C ASN A 210 -8.65 -1.79 14.96
N THR A 211 -7.81 -1.00 15.66
CA THR A 211 -8.13 0.37 16.11
C THR A 211 -7.48 1.48 15.27
N TYR A 212 -7.09 1.24 14.02
CA TYR A 212 -6.40 2.23 13.18
C TYR A 212 -7.12 3.58 13.08
N TYR A 213 -8.47 3.59 13.09
CA TYR A 213 -9.25 4.83 13.12
C TYR A 213 -8.94 5.68 14.35
N ASN A 214 -8.90 5.07 15.54
CA ASN A 214 -8.57 5.75 16.78
C ASN A 214 -7.13 6.28 16.74
N LYS A 215 -6.19 5.48 16.22
CA LYS A 215 -4.78 5.89 16.05
C LYS A 215 -4.66 7.09 15.10
N ILE A 216 -5.43 7.12 14.01
CA ILE A 216 -5.50 8.27 13.08
C ILE A 216 -6.05 9.50 13.80
N CYS A 217 -7.14 9.38 14.56
CA CYS A 217 -7.72 10.51 15.29
C CYS A 217 -6.73 11.11 16.30
N ILE A 218 -6.14 10.27 17.15
CA ILE A 218 -5.19 10.74 18.17
C ILE A 218 -3.93 11.31 17.51
N SER A 219 -3.40 10.69 16.46
CA SER A 219 -2.24 11.26 15.75
C SER A 219 -2.54 12.63 15.14
N TYR A 220 -3.72 12.82 14.56
CA TYR A 220 -4.16 14.12 14.07
C TYR A 220 -4.22 15.16 15.20
N GLU A 221 -4.81 14.83 16.35
CA GLU A 221 -4.86 15.72 17.52
C GLU A 221 -3.47 16.13 17.99
N GLU A 222 -2.55 15.16 18.12
CA GLU A 222 -1.16 15.39 18.49
C GLU A 222 -0.46 16.36 17.52
N PHE A 223 -0.65 16.19 16.22
CA PHE A 223 -0.08 17.10 15.21
C PHE A 223 -0.73 18.48 15.22
N MET A 224 -2.04 18.57 15.43
CA MET A 224 -2.76 19.84 15.50
C MET A 224 -2.36 20.67 16.71
N VAL A 225 -2.02 20.04 17.84
CA VAL A 225 -1.44 20.76 19.00
C VAL A 225 -0.17 21.49 18.59
N ILE A 226 0.70 20.86 17.80
CA ILE A 226 1.94 21.49 17.33
C ILE A 226 1.62 22.61 16.34
N ALA A 227 0.74 22.34 15.37
CA ALA A 227 0.37 23.31 14.34
C ALA A 227 -0.28 24.59 14.91
N THR A 228 -0.98 24.49 16.04
CA THR A 228 -1.71 25.60 16.65
C THR A 228 -0.96 26.25 17.82
N ARG A 229 -0.37 25.46 18.72
CA ARG A 229 0.26 25.95 19.96
C ARG A 229 1.78 26.02 19.89
N TYR A 230 2.40 25.23 19.01
CA TYR A 230 3.85 25.18 18.85
C TYR A 230 4.28 25.51 17.41
N ASN A 231 3.55 26.39 16.72
CA ASN A 231 3.78 26.76 15.32
C ASN A 231 5.16 27.38 15.04
N LYS A 232 5.85 27.91 16.06
CA LYS A 232 7.23 28.40 16.00
C LYS A 232 8.28 27.35 16.36
N SER A 233 7.86 26.12 16.68
CA SER A 233 8.79 25.04 17.01
C SER A 233 9.54 24.60 15.77
N VAL A 234 10.76 24.11 15.99
CA VAL A 234 11.53 23.47 14.92
C VAL A 234 10.78 22.29 14.30
N TRP A 235 9.86 21.64 15.02
CA TRP A 235 9.12 20.45 14.56
C TRP A 235 7.94 20.72 13.64
N ILE A 236 7.62 22.00 13.36
CA ILE A 236 6.43 22.33 12.57
C ILE A 236 6.48 21.77 11.14
N SER A 237 7.63 21.86 10.47
CA SER A 237 7.77 21.42 9.08
C SER A 237 7.54 19.92 8.93
N GLU A 238 8.16 19.10 9.78
CA GLU A 238 7.96 17.65 9.78
C GLU A 238 6.54 17.28 10.20
N THR A 239 5.94 18.05 11.11
CA THR A 239 4.53 17.86 11.50
C THR A 239 3.59 18.08 10.32
N LEU A 240 3.78 19.13 9.52
CA LEU A 240 2.96 19.38 8.33
C LEU A 240 3.07 18.25 7.31
N MET A 241 4.27 17.66 7.13
CA MET A 241 4.45 16.47 6.28
C MET A 241 3.67 15.26 6.82
N LYS A 242 3.66 15.05 8.15
CA LYS A 242 2.90 13.98 8.81
C LYS A 242 1.37 14.19 8.69
N ILE A 243 0.89 15.44 8.82
CA ILE A 243 -0.53 15.79 8.60
C ILE A 243 -0.92 15.47 7.16
N TYR A 244 -0.09 15.85 6.18
CA TYR A 244 -0.37 15.56 4.77
C TYR A 244 -0.42 14.05 4.50
N LEU A 245 0.55 13.27 5.02
CA LEU A 245 0.53 11.81 4.92
C LEU A 245 -0.74 11.21 5.54
N LEU A 246 -1.14 11.69 6.73
CA LEU A 246 -2.36 11.26 7.41
C LEU A 246 -3.60 11.57 6.56
N GLU A 247 -3.71 12.77 6.01
CA GLU A 247 -4.85 13.17 5.19
C GLU A 247 -4.99 12.26 3.97
N VAL A 248 -3.89 12.04 3.24
CA VAL A 248 -3.92 11.18 2.05
C VAL A 248 -4.20 9.72 2.43
N LEU A 249 -3.64 9.21 3.53
CA LEU A 249 -3.98 7.88 4.06
C LEU A 249 -5.49 7.75 4.32
N THR A 250 -6.14 8.74 4.94
CA THR A 250 -7.59 8.67 5.18
C THR A 250 -8.41 8.61 3.90
N LYS A 251 -7.97 9.31 2.85
CA LYS A 251 -8.59 9.25 1.52
C LYS A 251 -8.42 7.87 0.90
N VAL A 252 -7.21 7.27 0.96
CA VAL A 252 -6.96 5.89 0.48
C VAL A 252 -7.84 4.87 1.20
N ILE A 253 -7.97 4.99 2.53
CA ILE A 253 -8.84 4.10 3.32
C ILE A 253 -10.31 4.22 2.87
N LYS A 254 -10.80 5.44 2.64
CA LYS A 254 -12.17 5.67 2.14
C LYS A 254 -12.37 5.02 0.77
N LEU A 255 -11.38 5.11 -0.12
CA LEU A 255 -11.42 4.45 -1.42
C LEU A 255 -11.54 2.92 -1.28
N PHE A 256 -10.69 2.29 -0.45
CA PHE A 256 -10.78 0.85 -0.19
C PHE A 256 -12.13 0.42 0.36
N LYS A 257 -12.75 1.24 1.21
CA LYS A 257 -14.11 0.99 1.70
C LYS A 257 -15.17 1.11 0.61
N LYS A 258 -15.03 2.10 -0.30
CA LYS A 258 -15.98 2.33 -1.40
C LYS A 258 -15.94 1.19 -2.44
N MET A 259 -14.78 0.57 -2.66
CA MET A 259 -14.63 -0.59 -3.57
C MET A 259 -15.11 -1.93 -2.98
N ARG A 260 -15.48 -1.97 -1.69
CA ARG A 260 -15.95 -3.19 -1.00
C ARG A 260 -17.48 -3.33 -0.93
N TYR A 261 -18.23 -2.67 -1.83
CA TYR A 261 -19.69 -2.77 -1.96
C TYR A 261 -20.11 -3.12 -3.38
#